data_AF-A0A7W0ZWV2-F1
#
_entry.id   AF-A0A7W0ZWV2-F1
#
_cell.length_a   1.000
_cell.length_b   1.000
_cell.length_c   1.000
_cell.angle_alpha   90.00
_cell.angle_beta   90.00
_cell.angle_gamma   90.00
#
_symmetry.space_group_name_H-M   'P 1'
#
loop_
_entity.id
_entity.type
_entity.pdbx_description
1 polymer ?
#
loop_
_entity_poly.entity_id
_entity_poly.type
_entity_poly.pdbx_seq_one_letter_code
_entity_poly.pdbx_strand_id
1 'polypeptide(L)'
;MNTFDAPKTAKSKKSATTDGTNGHTNGNGKATTTGLEHRHILAALRAFKRGEFDVKLREDLAGVDGQIAETFNELVEMVRTIKEEATEVSNAVGKEGQAAKRMRRLNAAGGWAQYITAVNEVVTDLTGHANEIARVVTAVARGDLEQTMELEDGSGGARRGEFLRHARIVNGMVARLSQFGSEVTRVAQEVGGEGKLGAQARVQGVSGVWKDLTDSVNLMASNLTSQVREIARVTTAVAQGDLTKTITIDVKGEILELKNTMNTMVEQLRAFANEVTRVAREVGTEGRLGGQATVRGVSGVWRELTESVNSMANNLTFQVRNIAEVTSAVAAGDLGKKITVEAKGEILSLKNTINIMVDQLSSFAAEVTRVSREVGTEGVLGGQAEVADVSGVWRELTQNVNSMASNLTSQVRNIAEVVTAIAGGDLSKKIGVDARGEILALKNTINSTVDKLNRFSAEVSRVARLVGTEGTLGVTADVKDVSGIWKELTDNVNSMASNLTSQVRNIAEVVTAIAGGDLSKKIGV
;
A
#
# COMPACT_ATOMS: atom_id res chain seq x y z
N MET A 1 -49.64 -25.29 -44.49
CA MET A 1 -50.70 -26.11 -43.85
C MET A 1 -52.00 -25.72 -44.53
N ASN A 2 -52.73 -26.69 -45.08
CA ASN A 2 -53.94 -26.56 -45.93
C ASN A 2 -53.64 -25.83 -47.28
N THR A 3 -53.84 -26.34 -48.51
CA THR A 3 -54.69 -27.39 -49.13
C THR A 3 -56.17 -27.04 -49.34
N PHE A 4 -56.49 -26.62 -50.57
CA PHE A 4 -57.72 -26.94 -51.33
C PHE A 4 -57.35 -26.74 -52.81
N ASP A 5 -57.07 -27.77 -53.61
CA ASP A 5 -57.93 -28.82 -54.21
C ASP A 5 -58.67 -28.37 -55.49
N ALA A 6 -58.83 -29.28 -56.44
CA ALA A 6 -59.35 -29.01 -57.79
C ALA A 6 -60.74 -29.64 -57.99
N PRO A 7 -61.39 -29.41 -59.15
CA PRO A 7 -61.66 -30.60 -59.96
C PRO A 7 -61.42 -30.44 -61.47
N LYS A 8 -61.31 -31.59 -62.14
CA LYS A 8 -61.22 -31.76 -63.60
C LYS A 8 -62.61 -32.05 -64.18
N THR A 9 -62.67 -32.22 -65.52
CA THR A 9 -63.63 -32.96 -66.38
C THR A 9 -64.32 -32.09 -67.45
N ALA A 10 -64.61 -32.58 -68.66
CA ALA A 10 -64.10 -33.77 -69.37
C ALA A 10 -64.22 -33.60 -70.90
N LYS A 11 -63.54 -34.46 -71.66
CA LYS A 11 -63.74 -34.62 -73.12
C LYS A 11 -64.99 -35.46 -73.39
N SER A 12 -65.64 -35.24 -74.54
CA SER A 12 -66.33 -36.32 -75.26
C SER A 12 -66.23 -36.16 -76.77
N LYS A 13 -66.47 -37.24 -77.51
CA LYS A 13 -66.37 -37.40 -78.98
C LYS A 13 -67.36 -38.50 -79.38
N LYS A 14 -67.68 -38.60 -80.69
CA LYS A 14 -68.65 -39.53 -81.35
C LYS A 14 -70.10 -39.00 -81.44
N SER A 15 -70.97 -39.50 -82.34
CA SER A 15 -70.90 -39.73 -83.81
C SER A 15 -72.05 -40.64 -84.28
N ALA A 16 -72.54 -40.40 -85.51
CA ALA A 16 -73.29 -41.31 -86.39
C ALA A 16 -74.82 -41.51 -86.17
N THR A 17 -75.55 -41.45 -87.32
CA THR A 17 -76.73 -42.25 -87.75
C THR A 17 -77.96 -42.37 -86.83
N THR A 18 -79.23 -42.21 -87.27
CA THR A 18 -79.86 -41.96 -88.60
C THR A 18 -81.30 -41.37 -88.36
N ASP A 19 -82.29 -41.21 -89.25
CA ASP A 19 -82.61 -41.46 -90.68
C ASP A 19 -83.75 -40.45 -91.10
N GLY A 20 -84.40 -40.43 -92.29
CA GLY A 20 -84.26 -41.21 -93.53
C GLY A 20 -85.59 -41.44 -94.29
N THR A 21 -86.06 -40.48 -95.12
CA THR A 21 -87.21 -40.69 -96.04
C THR A 21 -87.08 -39.89 -97.35
N ASN A 22 -87.74 -40.37 -98.42
CA ASN A 22 -87.54 -39.92 -99.81
C ASN A 22 -88.38 -38.71 -100.25
N GLY A 23 -87.90 -38.01 -101.28
CA GLY A 23 -88.64 -36.97 -102.00
C GLY A 23 -87.90 -36.42 -103.23
N HIS A 24 -87.89 -37.15 -104.35
CA HIS A 24 -87.40 -36.62 -105.64
C HIS A 24 -88.41 -35.65 -106.27
N THR A 25 -87.95 -34.52 -106.82
CA THR A 25 -87.94 -34.28 -108.29
C THR A 25 -87.31 -32.92 -108.66
N ASN A 26 -86.85 -32.83 -109.92
CA ASN A 26 -86.51 -31.63 -110.70
C ASN A 26 -85.82 -30.46 -110.00
N GLY A 27 -84.51 -30.36 -110.22
CA GLY A 27 -83.78 -29.11 -110.01
C GLY A 27 -83.91 -28.14 -111.19
N ASN A 28 -83.41 -26.93 -110.98
CA ASN A 28 -82.69 -26.20 -112.02
C ASN A 28 -81.58 -25.38 -111.33
N GLY A 29 -80.40 -25.29 -111.93
CA GLY A 29 -79.23 -24.68 -111.27
C GLY A 29 -78.54 -23.66 -112.14
N LYS A 30 -78.30 -22.45 -111.59
CA LYS A 30 -77.24 -21.52 -112.03
C LYS A 30 -77.10 -20.30 -111.10
N ALA A 31 -76.05 -19.53 -111.35
CA ALA A 31 -75.73 -18.22 -110.77
C ALA A 31 -75.36 -18.20 -109.28
N THR A 32 -74.12 -18.60 -108.99
CA THR A 32 -73.34 -18.05 -107.87
C THR A 32 -73.21 -16.53 -108.01
N THR A 33 -73.83 -15.75 -107.12
CA THR A 33 -73.60 -14.30 -107.03
C THR A 33 -72.38 -14.01 -106.16
N THR A 34 -71.37 -13.39 -106.75
CA THR A 34 -70.10 -13.03 -106.09
C THR A 34 -70.25 -11.78 -105.24
N GLY A 35 -70.57 -11.95 -103.96
CA GLY A 35 -70.67 -10.87 -102.96
C GLY A 35 -70.64 -11.40 -101.52
N LEU A 36 -70.43 -10.50 -100.57
CA LEU A 36 -70.26 -10.81 -99.15
C LEU A 36 -71.60 -10.83 -98.42
N GLU A 37 -72.21 -12.01 -98.25
CA GLU A 37 -73.49 -12.09 -97.56
C GLU A 37 -73.41 -11.54 -96.13
N HIS A 38 -74.37 -10.67 -95.78
CA HIS A 38 -74.59 -10.13 -94.44
C HIS A 38 -74.58 -11.19 -93.32
N ARG A 39 -74.98 -12.44 -93.61
CA ARG A 39 -74.93 -13.56 -92.66
C ARG A 39 -73.50 -13.96 -92.29
N HIS A 40 -72.56 -13.93 -93.23
CA HIS A 40 -71.15 -14.24 -92.98
C HIS A 40 -70.47 -13.10 -92.19
N ILE A 41 -70.75 -11.84 -92.54
CA ILE A 41 -70.30 -10.67 -91.76
C ILE A 41 -70.79 -10.77 -90.31
N LEU A 42 -72.09 -11.04 -90.12
CA LEU A 42 -72.68 -11.18 -88.79
C LEU A 42 -72.14 -12.38 -88.01
N ALA A 43 -71.80 -13.48 -88.68
CA ALA A 43 -71.15 -14.63 -88.06
C ALA A 43 -69.72 -14.30 -87.61
N ALA A 44 -68.94 -13.63 -88.46
CA ALA A 44 -67.57 -13.23 -88.15
C ALA A 44 -67.51 -12.20 -87.00
N LEU A 45 -68.36 -11.17 -87.03
CA LEU A 45 -68.51 -10.21 -85.93
C LEU A 45 -68.95 -10.87 -84.62
N ARG A 46 -69.80 -11.92 -84.68
CA ARG A 46 -70.21 -12.68 -83.49
C ARG A 46 -69.07 -13.52 -82.93
N ALA A 47 -68.26 -14.16 -83.76
CA ALA A 47 -67.11 -14.94 -83.32
C ALA A 47 -66.01 -14.04 -82.74
N PHE A 48 -65.68 -12.93 -83.42
CA PHE A 48 -64.78 -11.89 -82.90
C PHE A 48 -65.26 -11.35 -81.54
N LYS A 49 -66.56 -11.09 -81.38
CA LYS A 49 -67.17 -10.68 -80.09
C LYS A 49 -67.04 -11.75 -78.98
N ARG A 50 -66.88 -13.03 -79.32
CA ARG A 50 -66.60 -14.11 -78.35
C ARG A 50 -65.10 -14.27 -78.03
N GLY A 51 -64.22 -13.52 -78.68
CA GLY A 51 -62.76 -13.62 -78.52
C GLY A 51 -62.09 -14.64 -79.44
N GLU A 52 -62.77 -15.10 -80.50
CA GLU A 52 -62.16 -15.90 -81.56
C GLU A 52 -61.42 -14.97 -82.52
N PHE A 53 -60.09 -14.90 -82.38
CA PHE A 53 -59.22 -14.01 -83.17
C PHE A 53 -58.54 -14.69 -84.38
N ASP A 54 -58.92 -15.93 -84.67
CA ASP A 54 -58.48 -16.70 -85.85
C ASP A 54 -59.50 -16.60 -87.01
N VAL A 55 -60.50 -15.75 -86.87
CA VAL A 55 -61.67 -15.61 -87.76
C VAL A 55 -61.35 -14.65 -88.90
N LYS A 56 -61.39 -15.14 -90.13
CA LYS A 56 -61.18 -14.31 -91.34
C LYS A 56 -62.40 -14.31 -92.26
N LEU A 57 -62.68 -13.14 -92.83
CA LEU A 57 -63.53 -13.00 -94.00
C LEU A 57 -62.72 -13.25 -95.28
N ARG A 58 -63.44 -13.46 -96.39
CA ARG A 58 -62.88 -13.85 -97.70
C ARG A 58 -62.08 -12.72 -98.33
N GLU A 59 -60.82 -13.02 -98.66
CA GLU A 59 -59.86 -12.10 -99.29
C GLU A 59 -59.96 -12.09 -100.83
N ASP A 60 -60.76 -12.98 -101.44
CA ASP A 60 -60.97 -13.09 -102.89
C ASP A 60 -62.14 -12.24 -103.43
N LEU A 61 -62.52 -11.19 -102.70
CA LEU A 61 -63.64 -10.30 -103.00
C LEU A 61 -63.14 -8.90 -103.40
N ALA A 62 -63.81 -8.27 -104.37
CA ALA A 62 -63.43 -6.97 -104.92
C ALA A 62 -64.51 -5.90 -104.67
N GLY A 63 -64.11 -4.63 -104.64
CA GLY A 63 -64.99 -3.50 -104.31
C GLY A 63 -65.25 -3.38 -102.82
N VAL A 64 -66.39 -2.79 -102.45
CA VAL A 64 -66.73 -2.48 -101.04
C VAL A 64 -66.79 -3.75 -100.17
N ASP A 65 -67.29 -4.86 -100.71
CA ASP A 65 -67.30 -6.17 -100.03
C ASP A 65 -65.88 -6.66 -99.69
N GLY A 66 -64.92 -6.44 -100.60
CA GLY A 66 -63.50 -6.71 -100.38
C GLY A 66 -62.91 -5.81 -99.29
N GLN A 67 -63.17 -4.50 -99.36
CA GLN A 67 -62.71 -3.53 -98.37
C GLN A 67 -63.26 -3.80 -96.96
N ILE A 68 -64.51 -4.29 -96.86
CA ILE A 68 -65.12 -4.72 -95.59
C ILE A 68 -64.41 -5.97 -95.05
N ALA A 69 -64.09 -6.95 -95.90
CA ALA A 69 -63.37 -8.15 -95.50
C ALA A 69 -61.92 -7.84 -95.07
N GLU A 70 -61.22 -6.99 -95.83
CA GLU A 70 -59.88 -6.48 -95.55
C GLU A 70 -59.85 -5.73 -94.20
N THR A 71 -60.67 -4.69 -94.03
CA THR A 71 -60.75 -3.90 -92.79
C THR A 71 -61.12 -4.77 -91.57
N PHE A 72 -62.00 -5.77 -91.74
CA PHE A 72 -62.32 -6.71 -90.67
C PHE A 72 -61.13 -7.62 -90.33
N ASN A 73 -60.45 -8.18 -91.33
CA ASN A 73 -59.27 -9.02 -91.12
C ASN A 73 -58.14 -8.22 -90.45
N GLU A 74 -57.90 -6.97 -90.84
CA GLU A 74 -56.96 -6.06 -90.17
C GLU A 74 -57.32 -5.81 -88.70
N LEU A 75 -58.60 -5.57 -88.38
CA LEU A 75 -59.05 -5.38 -87.00
C LEU A 75 -58.90 -6.66 -86.15
N VAL A 76 -59.14 -7.84 -86.72
CA VAL A 76 -58.90 -9.12 -86.06
C VAL A 76 -57.42 -9.33 -85.79
N GLU A 77 -56.55 -9.13 -86.79
CA GLU A 77 -55.10 -9.26 -86.66
C GLU A 77 -54.50 -8.24 -85.67
N MET A 78 -55.03 -7.01 -85.63
CA MET A 78 -54.63 -5.99 -84.66
C MET A 78 -54.93 -6.42 -83.22
N VAL A 79 -56.15 -6.92 -82.94
CA VAL A 79 -56.52 -7.38 -81.59
C VAL A 79 -55.80 -8.69 -81.23
N ARG A 80 -55.55 -9.59 -82.19
CA ARG A 80 -54.71 -10.78 -82.01
C ARG A 80 -53.29 -10.39 -81.57
N THR A 81 -52.69 -9.42 -82.27
CA THR A 81 -51.34 -8.89 -81.95
C THR A 81 -51.31 -8.22 -80.58
N ILE A 82 -52.33 -7.41 -80.24
CA ILE A 82 -52.45 -6.75 -78.92
C ILE A 82 -52.56 -7.79 -77.78
N LYS A 83 -53.34 -8.86 -77.98
CA LYS A 83 -53.45 -9.98 -77.03
C LYS A 83 -52.10 -10.69 -76.84
N GLU A 84 -51.37 -10.94 -77.92
CA GLU A 84 -50.07 -11.62 -77.88
C GLU A 84 -49.01 -10.77 -77.17
N GLU A 85 -48.84 -9.51 -77.57
CA GLU A 85 -47.94 -8.54 -76.92
C GLU A 85 -48.26 -8.35 -75.43
N ALA A 86 -49.54 -8.23 -75.06
CA ALA A 86 -49.96 -8.15 -73.65
C ALA A 86 -49.64 -9.43 -72.86
N THR A 87 -49.76 -10.60 -73.50
CA THR A 87 -49.42 -11.90 -72.89
C THR A 87 -47.91 -12.05 -72.71
N GLU A 88 -47.11 -11.64 -73.70
CA GLU A 88 -45.64 -11.60 -73.58
C GLU A 88 -45.20 -10.67 -72.46
N VAL A 89 -45.71 -9.43 -72.42
CA VAL A 89 -45.37 -8.44 -71.38
C VAL A 89 -45.78 -8.93 -69.99
N SER A 90 -46.96 -9.54 -69.86
CA SER A 90 -47.44 -10.10 -68.59
C SER A 90 -46.54 -11.22 -68.06
N ASN A 91 -46.06 -12.13 -68.92
CA ASN A 91 -45.11 -13.17 -68.52
C ASN A 91 -43.73 -12.58 -68.20
N ALA A 92 -43.17 -11.79 -69.12
CA ALA A 92 -41.82 -11.27 -69.01
C ALA A 92 -41.65 -10.34 -67.79
N VAL A 93 -42.57 -9.40 -67.56
CA VAL A 93 -42.52 -8.50 -66.39
C VAL A 93 -42.98 -9.22 -65.13
N GLY A 94 -44.10 -9.95 -65.19
CA GLY A 94 -44.79 -10.49 -64.00
C GLY A 94 -44.26 -11.84 -63.48
N LYS A 95 -43.48 -12.59 -64.26
CA LYS A 95 -42.91 -13.89 -63.86
C LYS A 95 -41.39 -13.95 -64.01
N GLU A 96 -40.85 -13.35 -65.08
CA GLU A 96 -39.43 -13.40 -65.40
C GLU A 96 -38.64 -12.18 -64.91
N GLY A 97 -39.32 -11.16 -64.36
CA GLY A 97 -38.69 -9.96 -63.80
C GLY A 97 -38.08 -9.01 -64.84
N GLN A 98 -38.39 -9.17 -66.14
CA GLN A 98 -37.87 -8.35 -67.24
C GLN A 98 -38.48 -6.94 -67.24
N ALA A 99 -38.11 -6.11 -66.27
CA ALA A 99 -38.65 -4.78 -66.02
C ALA A 99 -38.60 -3.79 -67.22
N ALA A 100 -37.78 -4.08 -68.25
CA ALA A 100 -37.66 -3.28 -69.47
C ALA A 100 -38.62 -3.70 -70.62
N LYS A 101 -39.28 -4.86 -70.56
CA LYS A 101 -40.22 -5.30 -71.60
C LYS A 101 -41.44 -4.36 -71.64
N ARG A 102 -41.89 -4.00 -72.85
CA ARG A 102 -43.05 -3.14 -73.14
C ARG A 102 -43.82 -3.69 -74.33
N MET A 103 -45.11 -3.37 -74.43
CA MET A 103 -45.93 -3.67 -75.61
C MET A 103 -45.48 -2.81 -76.79
N ARG A 104 -45.26 -3.42 -77.96
CA ARG A 104 -44.92 -2.71 -79.20
C ARG A 104 -46.14 -1.94 -79.74
N ARG A 105 -45.93 -0.69 -80.17
CA ARG A 105 -46.92 0.09 -80.96
C ARG A 105 -46.83 -0.28 -82.45
N LEU A 106 -47.22 -1.51 -82.81
CA LEU A 106 -47.31 -1.95 -84.21
C LEU A 106 -48.63 -1.46 -84.82
N ASN A 107 -48.55 -0.55 -85.80
CA ASN A 107 -49.65 0.05 -86.58
C ASN A 107 -50.86 0.64 -85.81
N ALA A 108 -50.82 0.65 -84.47
CA ALA A 108 -51.87 1.19 -83.63
C ALA A 108 -51.93 2.73 -83.71
N ALA A 109 -53.08 3.24 -84.13
CA ALA A 109 -53.40 4.67 -84.20
C ALA A 109 -54.56 5.04 -83.25
N GLY A 110 -54.72 6.34 -82.96
CA GLY A 110 -55.81 6.86 -82.14
C GLY A 110 -55.93 6.18 -80.76
N GLY A 111 -57.14 5.73 -80.41
CA GLY A 111 -57.42 5.08 -79.13
C GLY A 111 -56.61 3.80 -78.86
N TRP A 112 -56.21 3.06 -79.90
CA TRP A 112 -55.35 1.87 -79.72
C TRP A 112 -53.93 2.24 -79.30
N ALA A 113 -53.39 3.35 -79.84
CA ALA A 113 -52.11 3.88 -79.40
C ALA A 113 -52.19 4.34 -77.93
N GLN A 114 -53.30 4.97 -77.53
CA GLN A 114 -53.54 5.38 -76.14
C GLN A 114 -53.64 4.17 -75.19
N TYR A 115 -54.36 3.12 -75.57
CA TYR A 115 -54.44 1.87 -74.79
C TYR A 115 -53.07 1.23 -74.55
N ILE A 116 -52.27 1.04 -75.61
CA ILE A 116 -50.91 0.48 -75.51
C ILE A 116 -50.01 1.40 -74.64
N THR A 117 -50.26 2.70 -74.66
CA THR A 117 -49.53 3.66 -73.82
C THR A 117 -49.91 3.50 -72.35
N ALA A 118 -51.19 3.47 -72.00
CA ALA A 118 -51.67 3.28 -70.62
C ALA A 118 -51.18 1.96 -70.00
N VAL A 119 -51.13 0.86 -70.78
CA VAL A 119 -50.55 -0.41 -70.30
C VAL A 119 -49.04 -0.27 -70.05
N ASN A 120 -48.32 0.40 -70.95
CA ASN A 120 -46.88 0.63 -70.80
C ASN A 120 -46.55 1.63 -69.67
N GLU A 121 -47.43 2.59 -69.37
CA GLU A 121 -47.34 3.52 -68.24
C GLU A 121 -47.48 2.76 -66.92
N VAL A 122 -48.55 1.96 -66.74
CA VAL A 122 -48.75 1.13 -65.53
C VAL A 122 -47.57 0.18 -65.29
N VAL A 123 -47.02 -0.43 -66.35
CA VAL A 123 -45.80 -1.26 -66.24
C VAL A 123 -44.59 -0.41 -65.82
N THR A 124 -44.47 0.83 -66.29
CA THR A 124 -43.36 1.73 -65.97
C THR A 124 -43.44 2.23 -64.53
N ASP A 125 -44.62 2.61 -64.04
CA ASP A 125 -44.81 3.07 -62.66
C ASP A 125 -44.50 1.95 -61.65
N LEU A 126 -45.01 0.74 -61.91
CA LEU A 126 -44.77 -0.44 -61.06
C LEU A 126 -43.29 -0.86 -61.06
N THR A 127 -42.64 -0.87 -62.22
CA THR A 127 -41.21 -1.23 -62.31
C THR A 127 -40.30 -0.15 -61.74
N GLY A 128 -40.64 1.13 -61.93
CA GLY A 128 -39.97 2.26 -61.30
C GLY A 128 -40.06 2.20 -59.77
N HIS A 129 -41.25 2.01 -59.20
CA HIS A 129 -41.44 1.89 -57.76
C HIS A 129 -40.69 0.69 -57.15
N ALA A 130 -40.64 -0.45 -57.86
CA ALA A 130 -39.86 -1.62 -57.43
C ALA A 130 -38.34 -1.35 -57.45
N ASN A 131 -37.84 -0.72 -58.51
CA ASN A 131 -36.43 -0.31 -58.62
C ASN A 131 -36.05 0.71 -57.53
N GLU A 132 -36.96 1.60 -57.16
CA GLU A 132 -36.73 2.62 -56.12
C GLU A 132 -36.61 2.01 -54.72
N ILE A 133 -37.44 1.00 -54.40
CA ILE A 133 -37.26 0.18 -53.17
C ILE A 133 -35.89 -0.51 -53.22
N ALA A 134 -35.53 -1.12 -54.36
CA ALA A 134 -34.26 -1.83 -54.51
C ALA A 134 -33.04 -0.91 -54.35
N ARG A 135 -33.10 0.33 -54.85
CA ARG A 135 -32.04 1.34 -54.67
C ARG A 135 -31.81 1.65 -53.19
N VAL A 136 -32.88 1.98 -52.46
CA VAL A 136 -32.77 2.36 -51.04
C VAL A 136 -32.37 1.16 -50.16
N VAL A 137 -32.89 -0.03 -50.41
CA VAL A 137 -32.46 -1.26 -49.72
C VAL A 137 -30.98 -1.58 -50.02
N THR A 138 -30.50 -1.33 -51.24
CA THR A 138 -29.08 -1.50 -51.60
C THR A 138 -28.18 -0.45 -50.92
N ALA A 139 -28.65 0.77 -50.73
CA ALA A 139 -27.94 1.80 -49.98
C ALA A 139 -27.80 1.40 -48.49
N VAL A 140 -28.92 1.02 -47.86
CA VAL A 140 -28.96 0.51 -46.49
C VAL A 140 -28.03 -0.69 -46.29
N ALA A 141 -28.00 -1.63 -47.25
CA ALA A 141 -27.10 -2.80 -47.21
C ALA A 141 -25.61 -2.44 -47.35
N ARG A 142 -25.28 -1.22 -47.78
CA ARG A 142 -23.91 -0.67 -47.83
C ARG A 142 -23.59 0.25 -46.63
N GLY A 143 -24.54 0.47 -45.72
CA GLY A 143 -24.42 1.41 -44.61
C GLY A 143 -24.73 2.87 -44.95
N ASP A 144 -25.19 3.17 -46.16
CA ASP A 144 -25.72 4.49 -46.50
C ASP A 144 -27.17 4.57 -45.99
N LEU A 145 -27.37 5.42 -44.98
CA LEU A 145 -28.64 5.64 -44.28
C LEU A 145 -29.18 7.06 -44.50
N GLU A 146 -28.66 7.77 -45.51
CA GLU A 146 -29.18 9.06 -45.98
C GLU A 146 -30.13 8.88 -47.17
N GLN A 147 -29.93 7.83 -47.99
CA GLN A 147 -30.86 7.52 -49.08
C GLN A 147 -32.25 7.15 -48.57
N THR A 148 -33.25 7.87 -49.08
CA THR A 148 -34.67 7.60 -48.83
C THR A 148 -35.43 7.50 -50.16
N MET A 149 -36.62 6.91 -50.12
CA MET A 149 -37.56 6.94 -51.24
C MET A 149 -38.20 8.32 -51.30
N GLU A 150 -38.23 8.91 -52.49
CA GLU A 150 -38.95 10.15 -52.73
C GLU A 150 -40.45 9.99 -52.41
N LEU A 151 -41.03 11.02 -51.79
CA LEU A 151 -42.47 11.08 -51.48
C LEU A 151 -43.28 11.71 -52.62
N GLU A 152 -42.61 12.23 -53.63
CA GLU A 152 -43.17 12.81 -54.85
C GLU A 152 -42.99 11.85 -56.04
N ASP A 153 -43.88 11.96 -57.02
CA ASP A 153 -43.81 11.29 -58.31
C ASP A 153 -43.00 12.12 -59.33
N GLY A 154 -42.66 11.51 -60.47
CA GLY A 154 -41.87 12.16 -61.52
C GLY A 154 -42.55 13.35 -62.23
N SER A 155 -43.76 13.74 -61.79
CA SER A 155 -44.46 14.96 -62.26
C SER A 155 -44.53 16.06 -61.20
N GLY A 156 -43.92 15.86 -60.02
CA GLY A 156 -43.99 16.79 -58.88
C GLY A 156 -45.29 16.69 -58.08
N GLY A 157 -46.08 15.62 -58.29
CA GLY A 157 -47.23 15.30 -57.44
C GLY A 157 -46.79 14.50 -56.21
N ALA A 158 -47.46 14.67 -55.07
CA ALA A 158 -47.25 13.76 -53.94
C ALA A 158 -47.76 12.35 -54.29
N ARG A 159 -46.91 11.31 -54.11
CA ARG A 159 -47.26 9.90 -54.36
C ARG A 159 -48.54 9.53 -53.60
N ARG A 160 -49.34 8.61 -54.16
CA ARG A 160 -50.67 8.24 -53.61
C ARG A 160 -50.80 6.73 -53.40
N GLY A 161 -51.81 6.33 -52.63
CA GLY A 161 -52.13 4.92 -52.37
C GLY A 161 -50.95 4.12 -51.79
N GLU A 162 -50.80 2.87 -52.25
CA GLU A 162 -49.79 1.96 -51.74
C GLU A 162 -48.34 2.39 -52.03
N PHE A 163 -48.07 3.16 -53.09
CA PHE A 163 -46.71 3.66 -53.34
C PHE A 163 -46.25 4.62 -52.24
N LEU A 164 -47.13 5.50 -51.76
CA LEU A 164 -46.88 6.36 -50.60
C LEU A 164 -46.72 5.56 -49.30
N ARG A 165 -47.53 4.50 -49.12
CA ARG A 165 -47.45 3.62 -47.95
C ARG A 165 -46.11 2.88 -47.90
N HIS A 166 -45.65 2.31 -49.02
CA HIS A 166 -44.35 1.67 -49.12
C HIS A 166 -43.20 2.67 -48.88
N ALA A 167 -43.22 3.85 -49.52
CA ALA A 167 -42.19 4.88 -49.32
C ALA A 167 -42.09 5.31 -47.84
N ARG A 168 -43.22 5.51 -47.15
CA ARG A 168 -43.24 5.81 -45.71
C ARG A 168 -42.70 4.68 -44.84
N ILE A 169 -42.95 3.41 -45.19
CA ILE A 169 -42.42 2.25 -44.46
C ILE A 169 -40.89 2.15 -44.64
N VAL A 170 -40.39 2.28 -45.88
CA VAL A 170 -38.95 2.22 -46.17
C VAL A 170 -38.22 3.40 -45.52
N ASN A 171 -38.73 4.63 -45.64
CA ASN A 171 -38.12 5.80 -45.01
C ASN A 171 -38.17 5.71 -43.48
N GLY A 172 -39.23 5.14 -42.90
CA GLY A 172 -39.33 4.84 -41.47
C GLY A 172 -38.33 3.78 -41.00
N MET A 173 -37.94 2.83 -41.86
CA MET A 173 -36.86 1.88 -41.58
C MET A 173 -35.48 2.58 -41.61
N VAL A 174 -35.20 3.35 -42.67
CA VAL A 174 -33.95 4.13 -42.82
C VAL A 174 -33.75 5.07 -41.62
N ALA A 175 -34.78 5.84 -41.24
CA ALA A 175 -34.70 6.76 -40.11
C ALA A 175 -34.39 6.05 -38.78
N ARG A 176 -34.97 4.88 -38.52
CA ARG A 176 -34.69 4.08 -37.32
C ARG A 176 -33.26 3.54 -37.30
N LEU A 177 -32.77 3.07 -38.44
CA LEU A 177 -31.38 2.61 -38.60
C LEU A 177 -30.40 3.76 -38.36
N SER A 178 -30.66 4.93 -38.94
CA SER A 178 -29.83 6.13 -38.78
C SER A 178 -29.83 6.63 -37.32
N GLN A 179 -30.99 6.67 -36.66
CA GLN A 179 -31.09 7.03 -35.23
C GLN A 179 -30.36 6.02 -34.33
N PHE A 180 -30.46 4.71 -34.60
CA PHE A 180 -29.75 3.70 -33.81
C PHE A 180 -28.23 3.77 -34.04
N GLY A 181 -27.78 3.90 -35.28
CA GLY A 181 -26.36 3.99 -35.63
C GLY A 181 -25.68 5.23 -35.02
N SER A 182 -26.33 6.39 -35.10
CA SER A 182 -25.83 7.62 -34.49
C SER A 182 -25.80 7.53 -32.95
N GLU A 183 -26.85 7.00 -32.30
CA GLU A 183 -26.86 6.85 -30.84
C GLU A 183 -25.82 5.84 -30.32
N VAL A 184 -25.61 4.71 -31.01
CA VAL A 184 -24.56 3.74 -30.63
C VAL A 184 -23.17 4.34 -30.84
N THR A 185 -22.94 5.05 -31.94
CA THR A 185 -21.66 5.74 -32.20
C THR A 185 -21.39 6.81 -31.13
N ARG A 186 -22.41 7.60 -30.77
CA ARG A 186 -22.32 8.63 -29.73
C ARG A 186 -22.00 8.03 -28.36
N VAL A 187 -22.65 6.93 -27.96
CA VAL A 187 -22.37 6.27 -26.67
C VAL A 187 -20.98 5.62 -26.66
N ALA A 188 -20.53 5.03 -27.77
CA ALA A 188 -19.19 4.48 -27.89
C ALA A 188 -18.12 5.59 -27.75
N GLN A 189 -18.32 6.75 -28.40
CA GLN A 189 -17.46 7.92 -28.25
C GLN A 189 -17.49 8.49 -26.83
N GLU A 190 -18.67 8.76 -26.27
CA GLU A 190 -18.81 9.36 -24.93
C GLU A 190 -18.22 8.45 -23.83
N VAL A 191 -18.59 7.17 -23.78
CA VAL A 191 -18.14 6.26 -22.69
C VAL A 191 -16.71 5.75 -22.93
N GLY A 192 -16.40 5.33 -24.16
CA GLY A 192 -15.15 4.64 -24.49
C GLY A 192 -14.01 5.55 -24.94
N GLY A 193 -14.31 6.63 -25.68
CA GLY A 193 -13.31 7.57 -26.19
C GLY A 193 -13.06 8.76 -25.26
N GLU A 194 -14.12 9.39 -24.75
CA GLU A 194 -14.05 10.65 -24.00
C GLU A 194 -14.12 10.45 -22.47
N GLY A 195 -14.39 9.24 -21.98
CA GLY A 195 -14.51 8.95 -20.55
C GLY A 195 -15.71 9.61 -19.86
N LYS A 196 -16.72 10.06 -20.61
CA LYS A 196 -18.00 10.61 -20.11
C LYS A 196 -18.90 9.48 -19.63
N LEU A 197 -18.47 8.82 -18.55
CA LEU A 197 -19.17 7.71 -17.90
C LEU A 197 -20.60 8.13 -17.50
N GLY A 198 -21.60 7.33 -17.85
CA GLY A 198 -23.02 7.57 -17.61
C GLY A 198 -23.85 7.88 -18.86
N ALA A 199 -23.24 7.99 -20.03
CA ALA A 199 -23.95 8.09 -21.30
C ALA A 199 -24.76 6.83 -21.63
N GLN A 200 -25.91 7.03 -22.28
CA GLN A 200 -26.86 5.98 -22.68
C GLN A 200 -27.50 6.33 -24.03
N ALA A 201 -27.86 5.30 -24.79
CA ALA A 201 -28.56 5.38 -26.07
C ALA A 201 -30.07 5.54 -25.84
N ARG A 202 -30.67 6.48 -26.57
CA ARG A 202 -32.06 6.94 -26.42
C ARG A 202 -32.81 6.92 -27.76
N VAL A 203 -32.90 5.73 -28.36
CA VAL A 203 -33.61 5.51 -29.62
C VAL A 203 -35.12 5.45 -29.35
N GLN A 204 -35.90 6.30 -30.02
CA GLN A 204 -37.35 6.39 -29.78
C GLN A 204 -38.14 5.37 -30.61
N GLY A 205 -39.24 4.86 -30.04
CA GLY A 205 -40.16 3.96 -30.76
C GLY A 205 -39.60 2.59 -31.14
N VAL A 206 -38.50 2.15 -30.49
CA VAL A 206 -37.91 0.81 -30.70
C VAL A 206 -38.73 -0.29 -30.03
N SER A 207 -38.77 -1.45 -30.68
CA SER A 207 -39.49 -2.64 -30.22
C SER A 207 -38.86 -3.91 -30.78
N GLY A 208 -38.97 -5.03 -30.06
CA GLY A 208 -38.25 -6.27 -30.38
C GLY A 208 -36.74 -6.04 -30.36
N VAL A 209 -36.02 -6.67 -31.29
CA VAL A 209 -34.54 -6.66 -31.39
C VAL A 209 -33.92 -5.25 -31.26
N TRP A 210 -34.55 -4.20 -31.81
CA TRP A 210 -34.05 -2.83 -31.67
C TRP A 210 -34.04 -2.31 -30.24
N LYS A 211 -35.03 -2.70 -29.44
CA LYS A 211 -35.05 -2.42 -28.00
C LYS A 211 -34.02 -3.27 -27.29
N ASP A 212 -33.98 -4.57 -27.56
CA ASP A 212 -33.08 -5.52 -26.90
C ASP A 212 -31.60 -5.14 -27.09
N LEU A 213 -31.23 -4.67 -28.29
CA LEU A 213 -29.91 -4.11 -28.60
C LEU A 213 -29.64 -2.78 -27.87
N THR A 214 -30.62 -1.86 -27.82
CA THR A 214 -30.50 -0.58 -27.10
C THR A 214 -30.32 -0.81 -25.60
N ASP A 215 -31.11 -1.70 -25.01
CA ASP A 215 -31.03 -2.10 -23.60
C ASP A 215 -29.69 -2.81 -23.31
N SER A 216 -29.17 -3.63 -24.24
CA SER A 216 -27.86 -4.28 -24.12
C SER A 216 -26.68 -3.31 -24.14
N VAL A 217 -26.69 -2.33 -25.06
CA VAL A 217 -25.68 -1.26 -25.11
C VAL A 217 -25.74 -0.40 -23.84
N ASN A 218 -26.94 -0.09 -23.35
CA ASN A 218 -27.14 0.66 -22.11
C ASN A 218 -26.67 -0.11 -20.87
N LEU A 219 -26.86 -1.43 -20.83
CA LEU A 219 -26.35 -2.30 -19.76
C LEU A 219 -24.82 -2.34 -19.77
N MET A 220 -24.19 -2.50 -20.94
CA MET A 220 -22.73 -2.45 -21.10
C MET A 220 -22.15 -1.10 -20.63
N ALA A 221 -22.73 0.01 -21.11
CA ALA A 221 -22.31 1.36 -20.75
C ALA A 221 -22.48 1.64 -19.23
N SER A 222 -23.58 1.17 -18.63
CA SER A 222 -23.86 1.31 -17.19
C SER A 222 -22.90 0.47 -16.33
N ASN A 223 -22.61 -0.76 -16.75
CA ASN A 223 -21.64 -1.63 -16.08
C ASN A 223 -20.25 -1.00 -16.07
N LEU A 224 -19.71 -0.61 -17.25
CA LEU A 224 -18.40 0.05 -17.34
C LEU A 224 -18.37 1.37 -16.54
N THR A 225 -19.45 2.16 -16.61
CA THR A 225 -19.61 3.40 -15.82
C THR A 225 -19.52 3.16 -14.32
N SER A 226 -20.23 2.17 -13.78
CA SER A 226 -20.21 1.88 -12.34
C SER A 226 -18.86 1.30 -11.90
N GLN A 227 -18.27 0.44 -12.73
CA GLN A 227 -16.97 -0.20 -12.48
C GLN A 227 -15.84 0.83 -12.38
N VAL A 228 -15.67 1.68 -13.40
CA VAL A 228 -14.59 2.67 -13.42
C VAL A 228 -14.80 3.74 -12.34
N ARG A 229 -16.05 4.15 -12.05
CA ARG A 229 -16.34 5.08 -10.94
C ARG A 229 -16.04 4.50 -9.55
N GLU A 230 -16.34 3.23 -9.31
CA GLU A 230 -16.02 2.56 -8.03
C GLU A 230 -14.50 2.46 -7.84
N ILE A 231 -13.76 2.05 -8.88
CA ILE A 231 -12.29 2.02 -8.87
C ILE A 231 -11.73 3.42 -8.58
N ALA A 232 -12.19 4.45 -9.30
CA ALA A 232 -11.73 5.83 -9.14
C ALA A 232 -12.03 6.39 -7.73
N ARG A 233 -13.17 6.05 -7.12
CA ARG A 233 -13.48 6.42 -5.72
C ARG A 233 -12.47 5.80 -4.75
N VAL A 234 -12.12 4.53 -4.94
CA VAL A 234 -11.22 3.79 -4.04
C VAL A 234 -9.77 4.23 -4.22
N THR A 235 -9.28 4.43 -5.44
CA THR A 235 -7.94 5.00 -5.66
C THR A 235 -7.81 6.41 -5.10
N THR A 236 -8.85 7.25 -5.23
CA THR A 236 -8.89 8.59 -4.61
C THR A 236 -8.86 8.51 -3.08
N ALA A 237 -9.62 7.60 -2.48
CA ALA A 237 -9.60 7.39 -1.03
C ALA A 237 -8.22 6.94 -0.52
N VAL A 238 -7.57 6.00 -1.22
CA VAL A 238 -6.20 5.54 -0.92
C VAL A 238 -5.19 6.69 -1.03
N ALA A 239 -5.28 7.52 -2.07
CA ALA A 239 -4.42 8.69 -2.24
C ALA A 239 -4.64 9.76 -1.15
N GLN A 240 -5.80 9.78 -0.50
CA GLN A 240 -6.13 10.63 0.65
C GLN A 240 -5.83 9.95 2.01
N GLY A 241 -5.30 8.72 2.01
CA GLY A 241 -5.01 7.95 3.22
C GLY A 241 -6.20 7.20 3.84
N ASP A 242 -7.40 7.27 3.25
CA ASP A 242 -8.57 6.52 3.70
C ASP A 242 -8.53 5.06 3.20
N LEU A 243 -7.76 4.26 3.92
CA LEU A 243 -7.63 2.81 3.72
C LEU A 243 -8.84 2.02 4.26
N THR A 244 -9.97 2.67 4.57
CA THR A 244 -11.23 1.98 4.93
C THR A 244 -12.08 1.62 3.71
N LYS A 245 -11.81 2.19 2.54
CA LYS A 245 -12.62 1.99 1.33
C LYS A 245 -12.07 0.85 0.47
N THR A 246 -12.95 -0.02 0.04
CA THR A 246 -12.69 -1.09 -0.95
C THR A 246 -13.68 -1.00 -2.10
N ILE A 247 -13.38 -1.69 -3.19
CA ILE A 247 -14.28 -1.87 -4.34
C ILE A 247 -15.30 -2.93 -3.94
N THR A 248 -16.58 -2.56 -3.87
CA THR A 248 -17.64 -3.40 -3.28
C THR A 248 -18.49 -4.14 -4.32
N ILE A 249 -18.85 -3.45 -5.41
CA ILE A 249 -19.72 -3.91 -6.51
C ILE A 249 -19.42 -5.33 -7.04
N ASP A 250 -20.44 -6.06 -7.50
CA ASP A 250 -20.25 -7.34 -8.21
C ASP A 250 -19.69 -7.12 -9.61
N VAL A 251 -18.68 -7.91 -9.97
CA VAL A 251 -17.89 -7.81 -11.21
C VAL A 251 -17.32 -9.17 -11.58
N LYS A 252 -17.03 -9.38 -12.87
CA LYS A 252 -16.65 -10.68 -13.45
C LYS A 252 -15.53 -10.50 -14.47
N GLY A 253 -14.79 -11.58 -14.76
CA GLY A 253 -13.63 -11.55 -15.65
C GLY A 253 -12.51 -10.64 -15.14
N GLU A 254 -11.81 -9.98 -16.05
CA GLU A 254 -10.66 -9.09 -15.77
C GLU A 254 -10.97 -7.98 -14.74
N ILE A 255 -12.21 -7.48 -14.72
CA ILE A 255 -12.63 -6.46 -13.73
C ILE A 255 -12.71 -7.03 -12.31
N LEU A 256 -12.98 -8.34 -12.15
CA LEU A 256 -12.89 -9.02 -10.85
C LEU A 256 -11.44 -9.20 -10.40
N GLU A 257 -10.53 -9.52 -11.32
CA GLU A 257 -9.10 -9.60 -11.03
C GLU A 257 -8.53 -8.22 -10.63
N LEU A 258 -8.94 -7.16 -11.34
CA LEU A 258 -8.61 -5.77 -10.99
C LEU A 258 -9.20 -5.37 -9.62
N LYS A 259 -10.48 -5.69 -9.34
CA LYS A 259 -11.11 -5.50 -8.02
C LYS A 259 -10.31 -6.18 -6.92
N ASN A 260 -9.94 -7.44 -7.11
CA ASN A 260 -9.22 -8.23 -6.11
C ASN A 260 -7.80 -7.69 -5.90
N THR A 261 -7.10 -7.33 -6.98
CA THR A 261 -5.76 -6.73 -6.92
C THR A 261 -5.78 -5.40 -6.16
N MET A 262 -6.71 -4.51 -6.51
CA MET A 262 -6.89 -3.23 -5.81
C MET A 262 -7.27 -3.40 -4.34
N ASN A 263 -8.20 -4.31 -4.02
CA ASN A 263 -8.59 -4.56 -2.63
C ASN A 263 -7.44 -5.18 -1.81
N THR A 264 -6.64 -6.06 -2.42
CA THR A 264 -5.44 -6.63 -1.78
C THR A 264 -4.39 -5.54 -1.50
N MET A 265 -4.19 -4.60 -2.42
CA MET A 265 -3.33 -3.43 -2.20
C MET A 265 -3.82 -2.59 -0.99
N VAL A 266 -5.12 -2.32 -0.89
CA VAL A 266 -5.71 -1.60 0.25
C VAL A 266 -5.48 -2.36 1.56
N GLU A 267 -5.66 -3.69 1.56
CA GLU A 267 -5.44 -4.52 2.74
C GLU A 267 -3.97 -4.55 3.18
N GLN A 268 -3.03 -4.70 2.24
CA GLN A 268 -1.59 -4.62 2.49
C GLN A 268 -1.18 -3.25 3.06
N LEU A 269 -1.64 -2.16 2.44
CA LEU A 269 -1.42 -0.79 2.91
C LEU A 269 -1.96 -0.59 4.33
N ARG A 270 -3.18 -1.07 4.61
CA ARG A 270 -3.84 -0.92 5.91
C ARG A 270 -3.13 -1.74 6.99
N ALA A 271 -2.73 -2.97 6.68
CA ALA A 271 -1.97 -3.82 7.58
C ALA A 271 -0.61 -3.19 7.91
N PHE A 272 0.12 -2.67 6.91
CA PHE A 272 1.38 -1.96 7.10
C PHE A 272 1.21 -0.68 7.94
N ALA A 273 0.23 0.17 7.63
CA ALA A 273 -0.03 1.41 8.36
C ALA A 273 -0.37 1.18 9.85
N ASN A 274 -1.27 0.22 10.13
CA ASN A 274 -1.59 -0.21 11.49
C ASN A 274 -0.33 -0.68 12.24
N GLU A 275 0.49 -1.49 11.58
CA GLU A 275 1.61 -2.16 12.21
C GLU A 275 2.80 -1.21 12.47
N VAL A 276 3.10 -0.29 11.55
CA VAL A 276 4.05 0.79 11.77
C VAL A 276 3.59 1.70 12.91
N THR A 277 2.30 2.05 12.96
CA THR A 277 1.73 2.82 14.08
C THR A 277 1.88 2.08 15.41
N ARG A 278 1.63 0.76 15.42
CA ARG A 278 1.78 -0.09 16.62
C ARG A 278 3.22 -0.14 17.10
N VAL A 279 4.19 -0.43 16.22
CA VAL A 279 5.61 -0.55 16.57
C VAL A 279 6.20 0.80 17.00
N ALA A 280 5.84 1.90 16.31
CA ALA A 280 6.24 3.25 16.71
C ALA A 280 5.73 3.60 18.12
N ARG A 281 4.48 3.25 18.43
CA ARG A 281 3.88 3.45 19.76
C ARG A 281 4.54 2.57 20.83
N GLU A 282 4.72 1.28 20.57
CA GLU A 282 5.31 0.34 21.54
C GLU A 282 6.78 0.66 21.83
N VAL A 283 7.62 0.71 20.80
CA VAL A 283 9.08 0.86 20.95
C VAL A 283 9.47 2.32 21.19
N GLY A 284 8.82 3.27 20.52
CA GLY A 284 9.15 4.70 20.56
C GLY A 284 8.41 5.52 21.62
N THR A 285 7.27 5.06 22.14
CA THR A 285 6.48 5.82 23.15
C THR A 285 6.26 5.05 24.46
N GLU A 286 5.90 3.76 24.42
CA GLU A 286 5.68 2.93 25.61
C GLU A 286 6.98 2.31 26.17
N GLY A 287 8.12 2.44 25.49
CA GLY A 287 9.39 1.85 25.90
C GLY A 287 9.42 0.31 25.87
N ARG A 288 8.47 -0.33 25.16
CA ARG A 288 8.32 -1.78 25.06
C ARG A 288 9.28 -2.36 24.02
N LEU A 289 10.56 -2.37 24.39
CA LEU A 289 11.67 -2.83 23.54
C LEU A 289 11.49 -4.31 23.11
N GLY A 290 11.51 -4.56 21.81
CA GLY A 290 11.28 -5.88 21.20
C GLY A 290 10.06 -5.96 20.28
N GLY A 291 9.24 -4.92 20.20
CA GLY A 291 8.15 -4.84 19.22
C GLY A 291 8.67 -4.86 17.78
N GLN A 292 8.17 -5.79 16.96
CA GLN A 292 8.48 -5.93 15.54
C GLN A 292 7.19 -5.92 14.70
N ALA A 293 7.29 -5.42 13.47
CA ALA A 293 6.25 -5.36 12.47
C ALA A 293 6.15 -6.68 11.69
N THR A 294 4.96 -7.28 11.68
CA THR A 294 4.62 -8.53 10.99
C THR A 294 3.45 -8.31 10.02
N VAL A 295 3.75 -7.79 8.84
CA VAL A 295 2.75 -7.61 7.77
C VAL A 295 2.69 -8.88 6.91
N ARG A 296 1.50 -9.47 6.74
CA ARG A 296 1.32 -10.70 5.93
C ARG A 296 1.20 -10.37 4.44
N GLY A 297 1.73 -11.26 3.60
CA GLY A 297 1.55 -11.18 2.15
C GLY A 297 2.27 -10.01 1.46
N VAL A 298 3.24 -9.35 2.12
CA VAL A 298 4.05 -8.27 1.52
C VAL A 298 5.20 -8.82 0.69
N SER A 299 5.51 -8.12 -0.41
CA SER A 299 6.61 -8.41 -1.32
C SER A 299 7.21 -7.11 -1.89
N GLY A 300 8.41 -7.19 -2.46
CA GLY A 300 9.16 -6.03 -2.95
C GLY A 300 9.30 -4.93 -1.88
N VAL A 301 9.05 -3.68 -2.29
CA VAL A 301 9.15 -2.48 -1.44
C VAL A 301 8.38 -2.61 -0.11
N TRP A 302 7.21 -3.27 -0.09
CA TRP A 302 6.44 -3.45 1.15
C TRP A 302 7.15 -4.35 2.17
N ARG A 303 7.90 -5.35 1.69
CA ARG A 303 8.75 -6.18 2.55
C ARG A 303 9.96 -5.38 3.02
N GLU A 304 10.65 -4.68 2.11
CA GLU A 304 11.85 -3.88 2.41
C GLU A 304 11.57 -2.77 3.44
N LEU A 305 10.41 -2.10 3.36
CA LEU A 305 9.96 -1.14 4.37
C LEU A 305 9.67 -1.80 5.72
N THR A 306 9.04 -2.98 5.73
CA THR A 306 8.78 -3.75 6.96
C THR A 306 10.08 -4.21 7.62
N GLU A 307 11.04 -4.71 6.84
CA GLU A 307 12.39 -5.09 7.27
C GLU A 307 13.19 -3.87 7.78
N SER A 308 13.03 -2.70 7.16
CA SER A 308 13.66 -1.44 7.60
C SER A 308 13.13 -0.96 8.95
N VAL A 309 11.81 -0.99 9.17
CA VAL A 309 11.19 -0.68 10.46
C VAL A 309 11.63 -1.68 11.54
N ASN A 310 11.72 -2.97 11.20
CA ASN A 310 12.22 -4.00 12.11
C ASN A 310 13.71 -3.81 12.46
N SER A 311 14.54 -3.42 11.51
CA SER A 311 15.94 -3.07 11.75
C SER A 311 16.07 -1.90 12.72
N MET A 312 15.30 -0.82 12.51
CA MET A 312 15.25 0.34 13.42
C MET A 312 14.81 -0.06 14.83
N ALA A 313 13.70 -0.79 14.95
CA ALA A 313 13.14 -1.23 16.23
C ALA A 313 14.09 -2.18 16.99
N ASN A 314 14.76 -3.11 16.29
CA ASN A 314 15.74 -4.01 16.87
C ASN A 314 17.00 -3.27 17.34
N ASN A 315 17.53 -2.34 16.54
CA ASN A 315 18.73 -1.57 16.91
C ASN A 315 18.48 -0.75 18.20
N LEU A 316 17.36 -0.01 18.27
CA LEU A 316 16.95 0.71 19.48
C LEU A 316 16.73 -0.25 20.66
N THR A 317 16.10 -1.40 20.41
CA THR A 317 15.86 -2.45 21.43
C THR A 317 17.15 -2.97 22.06
N PHE A 318 18.15 -3.34 21.26
CA PHE A 318 19.41 -3.86 21.77
C PHE A 318 20.26 -2.76 22.42
N GLN A 319 20.29 -1.56 21.83
CA GLN A 319 21.05 -0.42 22.36
C GLN A 319 20.53 0.02 23.73
N VAL A 320 19.24 0.33 23.84
CA VAL A 320 18.65 0.80 25.11
C VAL A 320 18.64 -0.30 26.17
N ARG A 321 18.42 -1.58 25.81
CA ARG A 321 18.47 -2.70 26.77
C ARG A 321 19.88 -2.95 27.30
N ASN A 322 20.93 -2.86 26.48
CA ASN A 322 22.32 -3.03 26.95
C ASN A 322 22.82 -1.82 27.76
N ILE A 323 22.37 -0.60 27.42
CA ILE A 323 22.55 0.58 28.28
C ILE A 323 21.92 0.34 29.66
N ALA A 324 20.64 -0.08 29.71
CA ALA A 324 19.91 -0.32 30.95
C ALA A 324 20.51 -1.44 31.81
N GLU A 325 21.04 -2.51 31.20
CA GLU A 325 21.76 -3.56 31.92
C GLU A 325 23.02 -3.01 32.61
N VAL A 326 23.84 -2.25 31.88
CA VAL A 326 25.12 -1.73 32.39
C VAL A 326 24.88 -0.66 33.46
N THR A 327 23.92 0.24 33.29
CA THR A 327 23.58 1.22 34.35
C THR A 327 22.99 0.55 35.59
N SER A 328 22.25 -0.55 35.45
CA SER A 328 21.77 -1.36 36.58
C SER A 328 22.90 -2.08 37.30
N ALA A 329 23.89 -2.60 36.56
CA ALA A 329 25.09 -3.23 37.12
C ALA A 329 25.93 -2.22 37.92
N VAL A 330 26.18 -1.04 37.36
CA VAL A 330 26.86 0.08 38.05
C VAL A 330 26.11 0.47 39.33
N ALA A 331 24.78 0.56 39.29
CA ALA A 331 23.96 0.86 40.48
C ALA A 331 24.02 -0.25 41.55
N ALA A 332 24.35 -1.48 41.18
CA ALA A 332 24.59 -2.61 42.09
C ALA A 332 26.07 -2.76 42.51
N GLY A 333 26.98 -1.90 42.02
CA GLY A 333 28.42 -1.97 42.28
C GLY A 333 29.20 -2.92 41.36
N ASP A 334 28.56 -3.55 40.37
CA ASP A 334 29.24 -4.31 39.31
C ASP A 334 29.77 -3.35 38.25
N LEU A 335 31.02 -2.92 38.47
CA LEU A 335 31.78 -2.05 37.58
C LEU A 335 32.57 -2.84 36.50
N GLY A 336 32.38 -4.16 36.42
CA GLY A 336 33.01 -5.01 35.41
C GLY A 336 32.31 -4.98 34.04
N LYS A 337 31.04 -4.56 34.00
CA LYS A 337 30.24 -4.51 32.77
C LYS A 337 30.41 -3.20 32.00
N LYS A 338 30.50 -3.32 30.67
CA LYS A 338 30.50 -2.20 29.72
C LYS A 338 29.46 -2.41 28.63
N ILE A 339 29.00 -1.32 28.03
CA ILE A 339 28.14 -1.36 26.85
C ILE A 339 29.00 -1.82 25.67
N THR A 340 28.64 -2.95 25.07
CA THR A 340 29.41 -3.58 23.98
C THR A 340 28.75 -3.39 22.61
N VAL A 341 27.42 -3.38 22.56
CA VAL A 341 26.57 -3.30 21.35
C VAL A 341 27.01 -2.20 20.36
N GLU A 342 26.89 -2.47 19.06
CA GLU A 342 27.19 -1.48 18.03
C GLU A 342 26.23 -0.27 18.10
N ALA A 343 26.81 0.92 17.95
CA ALA A 343 26.11 2.20 18.02
C ALA A 343 26.77 3.19 17.06
N LYS A 344 25.98 4.17 16.57
CA LYS A 344 26.41 5.26 15.69
C LYS A 344 25.72 6.56 16.14
N GLY A 345 26.28 7.71 15.79
CA GLY A 345 25.73 9.02 16.16
C GLY A 345 25.61 9.21 17.68
N GLU A 346 24.49 9.78 18.13
CA GLU A 346 24.25 10.13 19.54
C GLU A 346 24.32 8.92 20.48
N ILE A 347 23.83 7.75 20.05
CA ILE A 347 23.88 6.51 20.84
C ILE A 347 25.33 6.03 21.05
N LEU A 348 26.24 6.30 20.10
CA LEU A 348 27.67 6.01 20.27
C LEU A 348 28.31 6.97 21.29
N SER A 349 27.91 8.25 21.28
CA SER A 349 28.35 9.23 22.28
C SER A 349 27.89 8.82 23.68
N LEU A 350 26.63 8.42 23.83
CA LEU A 350 26.05 7.91 25.08
C LEU A 350 26.75 6.63 25.58
N LYS A 351 26.98 5.66 24.68
CA LYS A 351 27.77 4.44 24.95
C LYS A 351 29.15 4.79 25.51
N ASN A 352 29.87 5.69 24.85
CA ASN A 352 31.22 6.05 25.24
C ASN A 352 31.24 6.81 26.57
N THR A 353 30.30 7.74 26.78
CA THR A 353 30.17 8.49 28.04
C THR A 353 29.91 7.58 29.24
N ILE A 354 29.00 6.61 29.10
CA ILE A 354 28.72 5.63 30.16
C ILE A 354 29.92 4.70 30.38
N ASN A 355 30.58 4.22 29.33
CA ASN A 355 31.77 3.37 29.49
C ASN A 355 32.94 4.10 30.18
N ILE A 356 33.17 5.39 29.86
CA ILE A 356 34.17 6.23 30.55
C ILE A 356 33.80 6.42 32.03
N MET A 357 32.52 6.63 32.34
CA MET A 357 32.04 6.71 33.72
C MET A 357 32.28 5.38 34.48
N VAL A 358 32.07 4.22 33.84
CA VAL A 358 32.41 2.91 34.42
C VAL A 358 33.90 2.80 34.71
N ASP A 359 34.76 3.21 33.76
CA ASP A 359 36.22 3.17 33.94
C ASP A 359 36.71 4.07 35.08
N GLN A 360 36.18 5.30 35.17
CA GLN A 360 36.49 6.24 36.26
C GLN A 360 36.02 5.68 37.62
N LEU A 361 34.80 5.16 37.69
CA LEU A 361 34.26 4.52 38.90
C LEU A 361 35.09 3.30 39.33
N SER A 362 35.44 2.42 38.39
CA SER A 362 36.19 1.20 38.67
C SER A 362 37.60 1.51 39.16
N SER A 363 38.27 2.48 38.53
CA SER A 363 39.60 2.93 38.93
C SER A 363 39.58 3.57 40.32
N PHE A 364 38.63 4.46 40.59
CA PHE A 364 38.45 5.08 41.89
C PHE A 364 38.12 4.07 43.00
N ALA A 365 37.22 3.10 42.74
CA ALA A 365 36.84 2.08 43.70
C ALA A 365 38.00 1.14 44.06
N ALA A 366 38.78 0.71 43.07
CA ALA A 366 39.99 -0.08 43.29
C ALA A 366 41.02 0.70 44.12
N GLU A 367 41.22 1.97 43.81
CA GLU A 367 42.25 2.79 44.43
C GLU A 367 41.91 3.21 45.87
N VAL A 368 40.66 3.56 46.16
CA VAL A 368 40.19 3.77 47.54
C VAL A 368 40.31 2.49 48.36
N THR A 369 40.01 1.33 47.77
CA THR A 369 40.19 0.03 48.43
C THR A 369 41.67 -0.23 48.74
N ARG A 370 42.57 0.05 47.80
CA ARG A 370 44.02 -0.11 47.96
C ARG A 370 44.57 0.77 49.09
N VAL A 371 44.28 2.08 49.06
CA VAL A 371 44.79 3.02 50.08
C VAL A 371 44.20 2.74 51.47
N SER A 372 42.91 2.39 51.55
CA SER A 372 42.27 2.00 52.82
C SER A 372 42.90 0.74 53.42
N ARG A 373 43.31 -0.21 52.56
CA ARG A 373 44.05 -1.41 52.98
C ARG A 373 45.47 -1.07 53.41
N GLU A 374 46.27 -0.46 52.55
CA GLU A 374 47.68 -0.14 52.81
C GLU A 374 47.85 0.73 54.06
N VAL A 375 47.23 1.91 54.08
CA VAL A 375 47.45 2.91 55.13
C VAL A 375 46.60 2.64 56.38
N GLY A 376 45.38 2.12 56.18
CA GLY A 376 44.42 1.90 57.28
C GLY A 376 44.48 0.52 57.94
N THR A 377 44.93 -0.53 57.23
CA THR A 377 44.89 -1.92 57.74
C THR A 377 46.28 -2.55 57.86
N GLU A 378 47.14 -2.38 56.85
CA GLU A 378 48.47 -3.00 56.78
C GLU A 378 49.58 -2.10 57.36
N GLY A 379 49.27 -0.84 57.68
CA GLY A 379 50.22 0.12 58.29
C GLY A 379 51.32 0.61 57.35
N VAL A 380 51.13 0.48 56.03
CA VAL A 380 52.08 0.90 54.98
C VAL A 380 51.96 2.42 54.77
N LEU A 381 52.57 3.18 55.68
CA LEU A 381 52.44 4.64 55.75
C LEU A 381 53.15 5.35 54.58
N GLY A 382 52.36 5.96 53.69
CA GLY A 382 52.83 6.69 52.51
C GLY A 382 51.96 6.49 51.27
N GLY A 383 51.09 5.48 51.26
CA GLY A 383 50.15 5.24 50.16
C GLY A 383 49.24 6.45 49.90
N GLN A 384 49.10 6.81 48.63
CA GLN A 384 48.16 7.82 48.12
C GLN A 384 47.41 7.24 46.93
N ALA A 385 46.19 7.73 46.71
CA ALA A 385 45.32 7.41 45.60
C ALA A 385 45.68 8.26 44.37
N GLU A 386 46.03 7.58 43.29
CA GLU A 386 46.23 8.15 41.95
C GLU A 386 45.16 7.57 41.01
N VAL A 387 44.27 8.43 40.52
CA VAL A 387 43.20 8.04 39.59
C VAL A 387 43.29 8.95 38.37
N ALA A 388 43.50 8.34 37.19
CA ALA A 388 43.63 9.07 35.93
C ALA A 388 42.29 9.73 35.51
N ASP A 389 42.40 10.83 34.76
CA ASP A 389 41.28 11.52 34.08
C ASP A 389 40.06 11.90 34.96
N VAL A 390 40.25 12.03 36.28
CA VAL A 390 39.21 12.49 37.21
C VAL A 390 39.06 14.01 37.22
N SER A 391 37.81 14.47 37.20
CA SER A 391 37.45 15.89 37.29
C SER A 391 36.22 16.10 38.17
N GLY A 392 35.94 17.34 38.56
CA GLY A 392 34.86 17.68 39.50
C GLY A 392 34.98 16.89 40.82
N VAL A 393 33.84 16.33 41.25
CA VAL A 393 33.70 15.57 42.51
C VAL A 393 34.69 14.40 42.60
N TRP A 394 35.00 13.70 41.50
CA TRP A 394 35.95 12.57 41.52
C TRP A 394 37.35 12.99 41.95
N ARG A 395 37.80 14.16 41.50
CA ARG A 395 39.10 14.73 41.90
C ARG A 395 39.08 15.18 43.35
N GLU A 396 37.99 15.78 43.80
CA GLU A 396 37.81 16.21 45.19
C GLU A 396 37.81 15.03 46.17
N LEU A 397 37.08 13.95 45.86
CA LEU A 397 37.08 12.72 46.65
C LEU A 397 38.48 12.08 46.72
N THR A 398 39.20 12.03 45.60
CA THR A 398 40.60 11.53 45.57
C THR A 398 41.52 12.40 46.44
N GLN A 399 41.38 13.73 46.39
CA GLN A 399 42.13 14.67 47.25
C GLN A 399 41.79 14.54 48.74
N ASN A 400 40.53 14.25 49.08
CA ASN A 400 40.10 14.00 50.45
C ASN A 400 40.67 12.68 51.00
N VAL A 401 40.69 11.61 50.21
CA VAL A 401 41.35 10.33 50.56
C VAL A 401 42.85 10.53 50.76
N ASN A 402 43.52 11.28 49.87
CA ASN A 402 44.96 11.59 50.00
C ASN A 402 45.28 12.44 51.22
N SER A 403 44.40 13.37 51.57
CA SER A 403 44.52 14.18 52.77
C SER A 403 44.35 13.32 54.04
N MET A 404 43.41 12.38 54.06
CA MET A 404 43.24 11.41 55.14
C MET A 404 44.48 10.50 55.29
N ALA A 405 44.94 9.91 54.20
CA ALA A 405 46.11 9.02 54.18
C ALA A 405 47.41 9.74 54.58
N SER A 406 47.60 10.99 54.16
CA SER A 406 48.75 11.83 54.53
C SER A 406 48.73 12.24 56.02
N ASN A 407 47.55 12.57 56.55
CA ASN A 407 47.38 12.87 57.97
C ASN A 407 47.68 11.63 58.84
N LEU A 408 47.13 10.47 58.51
CA LEU A 408 47.43 9.21 59.22
C LEU A 408 48.92 8.86 59.11
N THR A 409 49.51 8.97 57.91
CA THR A 409 50.93 8.71 57.65
C THR A 409 51.85 9.58 58.50
N SER A 410 51.61 10.89 58.55
CA SER A 410 52.43 11.83 59.32
C SER A 410 52.23 11.67 60.84
N GLN A 411 51.00 11.44 61.28
CA GLN A 411 50.66 11.22 62.69
C GLN A 411 51.29 9.94 63.24
N VAL A 412 51.05 8.79 62.60
CA VAL A 412 51.57 7.50 63.08
C VAL A 412 53.10 7.43 62.94
N ARG A 413 53.70 7.96 61.87
CA ARG A 413 55.17 7.96 61.71
C ARG A 413 55.87 8.83 62.76
N ASN A 414 55.34 10.00 63.13
CA ASN A 414 55.94 10.84 64.17
C ASN A 414 55.67 10.31 65.60
N ILE A 415 54.54 9.62 65.84
CA ILE A 415 54.34 8.81 67.05
C ILE A 415 55.41 7.72 67.15
N ALA A 416 55.61 6.93 66.08
CA ALA A 416 56.58 5.84 66.05
C ALA A 416 58.02 6.32 66.25
N GLU A 417 58.41 7.45 65.65
CA GLU A 417 59.73 8.07 65.85
C GLU A 417 59.98 8.40 67.33
N VAL A 418 59.01 9.03 68.00
CA VAL A 418 59.14 9.46 69.41
C VAL A 418 59.12 8.26 70.35
N VAL A 419 58.28 7.25 70.10
CA VAL A 419 58.28 5.99 70.87
C VAL A 419 59.59 5.23 70.69
N THR A 420 60.18 5.24 69.48
CA THR A 420 61.49 4.64 69.22
C THR A 420 62.61 5.40 69.95
N ALA A 421 62.54 6.73 69.99
CA ALA A 421 63.48 7.57 70.74
C ALA A 421 63.41 7.28 72.25
N ILE A 422 62.20 7.21 72.83
CA ILE A 422 61.97 6.79 74.22
C ILE A 422 62.61 5.41 74.49
N ALA A 423 62.39 4.43 73.61
CA ALA A 423 62.96 3.09 73.76
C ALA A 423 64.49 3.06 73.65
N GLY A 424 65.08 3.99 72.89
CA GLY A 424 66.54 4.22 72.83
C GLY A 424 67.10 5.10 73.94
N GLY A 425 66.28 5.59 74.87
CA GLY A 425 66.68 6.51 75.95
C GLY A 425 66.79 7.99 75.54
N ASP A 426 66.48 8.34 74.29
CA ASP A 426 66.40 9.73 73.82
C ASP A 426 65.04 10.34 74.20
N LEU A 427 65.04 11.03 75.35
CA LEU A 427 63.89 11.74 75.89
C LEU A 427 63.83 13.22 75.46
N SER A 428 64.60 13.62 74.44
CA SER A 428 64.57 14.97 73.88
C SER A 428 63.43 15.16 72.87
N LYS A 429 63.00 14.08 72.19
CA LYS A 429 61.97 14.14 71.15
C LYS A 429 60.55 14.21 71.70
N LYS A 430 59.70 14.95 71.00
CA LYS A 430 58.26 15.04 71.23
C LYS A 430 57.49 15.00 69.92
N ILE A 431 56.25 14.53 69.98
CA ILE A 431 55.33 14.50 68.83
C ILE A 431 54.94 15.94 68.51
N GLY A 432 55.25 16.39 67.29
CA GLY A 432 55.06 17.77 66.84
C GLY A 432 53.81 17.98 65.97
N VAL A 433 53.53 17.04 65.06
CA VAL A 433 52.50 17.06 64.00
C VAL A 433 51.09 17.50 64.45
N ASP A 434 50.31 18.17 63.58
CA ASP A 434 48.91 18.51 63.89
C ASP A 434 48.07 17.24 64.08
N ALA A 435 47.21 17.27 65.09
CA ALA A 435 46.42 16.13 65.53
C ALA A 435 45.12 16.62 66.17
N ARG A 436 44.03 15.88 65.98
CA ARG A 436 42.70 16.20 66.49
C ARG A 436 42.03 14.94 67.05
N GLY A 437 41.00 15.11 67.87
CA GLY A 437 40.29 13.98 68.50
C GLY A 437 41.22 13.06 69.29
N GLU A 438 41.03 11.75 69.14
CA GLU A 438 41.77 10.72 69.88
C GLU A 438 43.29 10.74 69.58
N ILE A 439 43.70 11.10 68.36
CA ILE A 439 45.13 11.21 68.01
C ILE A 439 45.79 12.38 68.76
N LEU A 440 45.05 13.46 69.07
CA LEU A 440 45.55 14.54 69.93
C LEU A 440 45.68 14.09 71.39
N ALA A 441 44.72 13.31 71.90
CA ALA A 441 44.81 12.73 73.23
C ALA A 441 46.01 11.78 73.35
N LEU A 442 46.26 10.96 72.33
CA LEU A 442 47.43 10.07 72.25
C LEU A 442 48.75 10.88 72.19
N LYS A 443 48.84 11.89 71.31
CA LYS A 443 49.96 12.85 71.22
C LYS A 443 50.29 13.45 72.58
N ASN A 444 49.28 13.97 73.28
CA ASN A 444 49.45 14.61 74.58
C ASN A 444 49.86 13.60 75.67
N THR A 445 49.32 12.38 75.64
CA THR A 445 49.65 11.31 76.59
C THR A 445 51.10 10.85 76.43
N ILE A 446 51.56 10.63 75.20
CA ILE A 446 52.96 10.25 74.92
C ILE A 446 53.91 11.40 75.28
N ASN A 447 53.61 12.64 74.88
CA ASN A 447 54.44 13.80 75.25
C ASN A 447 54.51 14.00 76.78
N SER A 448 53.40 13.82 77.51
CA SER A 448 53.41 13.85 78.98
C SER A 448 54.22 12.70 79.59
N THR A 449 54.27 11.55 78.91
CA THR A 449 55.09 10.40 79.32
C THR A 449 56.58 10.69 79.12
N VAL A 450 56.98 11.32 78.00
CA VAL A 450 58.35 11.87 77.81
C VAL A 450 58.70 12.85 78.92
N ASP A 451 57.82 13.80 79.25
CA ASP A 451 58.06 14.80 80.30
C ASP A 451 58.15 14.21 81.71
N LYS A 452 57.51 13.07 81.98
CA LYS A 452 57.65 12.33 83.24
C LYS A 452 58.94 11.51 83.27
N LEU A 453 59.24 10.79 82.18
CA LEU A 453 60.48 10.02 82.02
C LEU A 453 61.72 10.91 82.13
N ASN A 454 61.72 12.09 81.49
CA ASN A 454 62.87 12.98 81.47
C ASN A 454 63.13 13.59 82.86
N ARG A 455 62.07 14.02 83.56
CA ARG A 455 62.16 14.47 84.97
C ARG A 455 62.67 13.36 85.89
N PHE A 456 62.15 12.14 85.77
CA PHE A 456 62.59 10.99 86.56
C PHE A 456 64.08 10.65 86.28
N SER A 457 64.47 10.55 85.01
CA SER A 457 65.84 10.24 84.59
C SER A 457 66.85 11.27 85.09
N ALA A 458 66.54 12.57 84.94
CA ALA A 458 67.36 13.65 85.44
C ALA A 458 67.53 13.59 86.97
N GLU A 459 66.45 13.29 87.70
CA GLU A 459 66.46 13.26 89.16
C GLU A 459 67.19 12.03 89.73
N VAL A 460 66.99 10.84 89.15
CA VAL A 460 67.77 9.64 89.50
C VAL A 460 69.25 9.86 89.21
N SER A 461 69.58 10.46 88.07
CA SER A 461 70.97 10.83 87.72
C SER A 461 71.55 11.86 88.70
N ARG A 462 70.74 12.83 89.16
CA ARG A 462 71.14 13.83 90.15
C ARG A 462 71.48 13.19 91.49
N VAL A 463 70.63 12.28 91.99
CA VAL A 463 70.86 11.57 93.25
C VAL A 463 72.05 10.60 93.15
N ALA A 464 72.14 9.81 92.06
CA ALA A 464 73.24 8.90 91.83
C ALA A 464 74.60 9.63 91.80
N ARG A 465 74.68 10.80 91.14
CA ARG A 465 75.88 11.64 91.15
C ARG A 465 76.18 12.19 92.54
N LEU A 466 75.20 12.86 93.18
CA LEU A 466 75.43 13.53 94.46
C LEU A 466 75.80 12.57 95.59
N VAL A 467 75.06 11.47 95.75
CA VAL A 467 75.26 10.51 96.85
C VAL A 467 76.34 9.48 96.50
N GLY A 468 76.37 9.00 95.25
CA GLY A 468 77.25 7.90 94.81
C GLY A 468 78.64 8.32 94.32
N THR A 469 78.82 9.54 93.80
CA THR A 469 80.14 10.01 93.30
C THR A 469 80.67 11.27 94.00
N GLU A 470 79.81 12.17 94.48
CA GLU A 470 80.21 13.44 95.10
C GLU A 470 80.11 13.42 96.64
N GLY A 471 79.76 12.27 97.24
CA GLY A 471 79.73 12.07 98.70
C GLY A 471 78.75 12.98 99.46
N THR A 472 77.81 13.62 98.77
CA THR A 472 76.83 14.54 99.36
C THR A 472 75.69 13.75 100.00
N LEU A 473 75.85 13.43 101.29
CA LEU A 473 74.98 12.52 102.01
C LEU A 473 73.61 13.16 102.38
N GLY A 474 72.56 12.34 102.37
CA GLY A 474 71.20 12.74 102.74
C GLY A 474 70.37 13.35 101.60
N VAL A 475 70.86 13.32 100.36
CA VAL A 475 70.11 13.78 99.18
C VAL A 475 69.11 12.73 98.72
N THR A 476 67.85 13.14 98.55
CA THR A 476 66.75 12.35 97.98
C THR A 476 66.31 12.89 96.61
N ALA A 477 65.55 12.07 95.89
CA ALA A 477 64.81 12.38 94.67
C ALA A 477 63.40 12.89 94.99
N ASP A 478 63.03 14.04 94.43
CA ASP A 478 61.68 14.63 94.41
C ASP A 478 61.16 14.68 92.96
N VAL A 479 60.61 13.57 92.46
CA VAL A 479 60.00 13.50 91.13
C VAL A 479 58.51 13.83 91.24
N LYS A 480 58.10 15.00 90.73
CA LYS A 480 56.71 15.48 90.83
C LYS A 480 55.81 14.79 89.80
N ASP A 481 54.52 14.65 90.17
CA ASP A 481 53.44 14.08 89.35
C ASP A 481 53.61 12.58 88.99
N VAL A 482 54.35 11.82 89.81
CA VAL A 482 54.54 10.37 89.67
C VAL A 482 53.55 9.57 90.51
N SER A 483 53.14 8.41 89.99
CA SER A 483 52.27 7.45 90.65
C SER A 483 52.53 6.03 90.12
N GLY A 484 52.06 5.02 90.84
CA GLY A 484 52.38 3.61 90.56
C GLY A 484 53.88 3.36 90.61
N ILE A 485 54.39 2.54 89.68
CA ILE A 485 55.80 2.13 89.57
C ILE A 485 56.76 3.33 89.57
N TRP A 486 56.40 4.47 89.00
CA TRP A 486 57.26 5.66 89.00
C TRP A 486 57.50 6.22 90.41
N LYS A 487 56.50 6.14 91.29
CA LYS A 487 56.67 6.51 92.69
C LYS A 487 57.50 5.44 93.41
N GLU A 488 57.17 4.17 93.23
CA GLU A 488 57.90 3.04 93.85
C GLU A 488 59.40 3.05 93.51
N LEU A 489 59.76 3.32 92.25
CA LEU A 489 61.16 3.47 91.83
C LEU A 489 61.82 4.71 92.47
N THR A 490 61.09 5.81 92.65
CA THR A 490 61.59 7.01 93.36
C THR A 490 61.85 6.70 94.83
N ASP A 491 60.92 6.02 95.50
CA ASP A 491 61.02 5.60 96.90
C ASP A 491 62.14 4.54 97.11
N ASN A 492 62.37 3.65 96.14
CA ASN A 492 63.49 2.71 96.13
C ASN A 492 64.85 3.41 95.94
N VAL A 493 64.96 4.40 95.03
CA VAL A 493 66.17 5.23 94.88
C VAL A 493 66.43 6.03 96.16
N ASN A 494 65.39 6.56 96.80
CA ASN A 494 65.49 7.24 98.10
C ASN A 494 65.95 6.31 99.22
N SER A 495 65.46 5.07 99.25
CA SER A 495 65.88 4.05 100.21
C SER A 495 67.34 3.66 100.01
N MET A 496 67.77 3.50 98.76
CA MET A 496 69.18 3.24 98.41
C MET A 496 70.10 4.39 98.82
N ALA A 497 69.72 5.64 98.51
CA ALA A 497 70.47 6.84 98.89
C ALA A 497 70.54 7.04 100.42
N SER A 498 69.47 6.69 101.15
CA SER A 498 69.41 6.72 102.61
C SER A 498 70.31 5.64 103.23
N ASN A 499 70.27 4.41 102.72
CA ASN A 499 71.15 3.32 103.18
C ASN A 499 72.63 3.65 102.94
N LEU A 500 72.99 4.15 101.75
CA LEU A 500 74.36 4.58 101.46
C LEU A 500 74.80 5.73 102.38
N THR A 501 73.91 6.70 102.62
CA THR A 501 74.12 7.80 103.59
C THR A 501 74.37 7.28 105.00
N SER A 502 73.59 6.30 105.46
CA SER A 502 73.73 5.69 106.78
C SER A 502 75.07 4.95 106.90
N GLN A 503 75.41 4.10 105.92
CA GLN A 503 76.66 3.34 105.91
C GLN A 503 77.90 4.25 105.86
N VAL A 504 77.91 5.29 105.02
CA VAL A 504 79.04 6.24 104.96
C VAL A 504 79.17 7.04 106.25
N ARG A 505 78.06 7.41 106.93
CA ARG A 505 78.12 8.01 108.27
C ARG A 505 78.66 7.04 109.32
N ASN A 506 78.19 5.79 109.34
CA ASN A 506 78.71 4.75 110.23
C ASN A 506 80.22 4.56 110.04
N ILE A 507 80.70 4.52 108.79
CA ILE A 507 82.12 4.43 108.46
C ILE A 507 82.87 5.68 108.94
N ALA A 508 82.35 6.88 108.70
CA ALA A 508 82.99 8.13 109.14
C ALA A 508 83.07 8.25 110.67
N GLU A 509 82.01 7.86 111.39
CA GLU A 509 81.98 7.83 112.86
C GLU A 509 82.99 6.81 113.42
N VAL A 510 83.06 5.60 112.85
CA VAL A 510 84.02 4.56 113.26
C VAL A 510 85.46 4.98 112.94
N VAL A 511 85.72 5.55 111.75
CA VAL A 511 87.05 6.07 111.38
C VAL A 511 87.46 7.23 112.29
N THR A 512 86.53 8.12 112.66
CA THR A 512 86.79 9.22 113.59
C THR A 512 87.08 8.71 115.00
N ALA A 513 86.35 7.70 115.47
CA ALA A 513 86.60 7.04 116.75
C ALA A 513 87.98 6.36 116.79
N ILE A 514 88.33 5.61 115.73
CA ILE A 514 89.64 4.96 115.58
C ILE A 514 90.77 6.01 115.54
N ALA A 515 90.59 7.11 114.82
CA ALA A 515 91.55 8.23 114.80
C ALA A 515 91.69 8.94 116.16
N GLY A 516 90.63 8.92 116.99
CA GLY A 516 90.64 9.34 118.38
C GLY A 516 91.17 8.28 119.37
N GLY A 517 91.54 7.08 118.91
CA GLY A 517 92.07 5.98 119.72
C GLY A 517 91.03 4.96 120.23
N ASP A 518 89.74 5.12 119.94
CA ASP A 518 88.68 4.18 120.33
C ASP A 518 88.52 3.05 119.29
N LEU A 519 89.21 1.93 119.54
CA LEU A 519 89.11 0.70 118.76
C LEU A 519 87.89 -0.18 119.11
N SER A 520 86.99 0.26 120.01
CA SER A 520 85.80 -0.52 120.38
C SER A 520 84.67 -0.42 119.35
N LYS A 521 84.65 0.65 118.54
CA LYS A 521 83.65 0.90 117.51
C LYS A 521 83.84 -0.01 116.30
N LYS A 522 82.72 -0.45 115.72
CA LYS A 522 82.67 -1.29 114.51
C LYS A 522 81.62 -0.75 113.56
N ILE A 523 81.85 -0.90 112.26
CA ILE A 523 80.88 -0.54 111.22
C ILE A 523 79.66 -1.45 111.36
N GLY A 524 78.48 -0.87 111.59
CA GLY A 524 77.21 -1.56 111.37
C GLY A 524 76.88 -1.57 109.88
N VAL A 525 76.50 -2.74 109.37
CA VAL A 525 76.09 -2.97 107.97
C VAL A 525 74.65 -2.51 107.76
#